data_AF-A0A8S1GXD3-F1
#
_entry.id   AF-A0A8S1GXD3-F1
#
_cell.length_a   1.000
_cell.length_b   1.000
_cell.length_c   1.000
_cell.angle_alpha   90.00
_cell.angle_beta   90.00
_cell.angle_gamma   90.00
#
_symmetry.space_group_name_H-M   'P 1'
#
loop_
_entity.id
_entity.type
_entity.pdbx_description
1 polymer ?
#
loop_
_entity_poly.entity_id
_entity_poly.type
_entity_poly.pdbx_seq_one_letter_code
_entity_poly.pdbx_strand_id
1 'polypeptide(L)'
;MTPFYQTIKLMFVACIMISYPLQFYVPMERVEKWITRKIPVHKQTLYIYATRYAGVLLTCAVAELIPHLALFISLIGAFSGASMALLFPPCIELLTSYAKSELTPTLWAKNIGLLVFALIGFTTGTYSALVEIAKTFA
;
A
#
# COMPACT_ATOMS: atom_id res chain seq x y z
N MET A 1 5.63 -17.09 -30.96
CA MET A 1 5.18 -15.92 -30.19
C MET A 1 4.54 -14.94 -31.17
N THR A 2 3.30 -14.53 -30.96
CA THR A 2 2.61 -13.62 -31.89
C THR A 2 3.20 -12.20 -31.76
N PRO A 3 3.41 -11.47 -32.88
CA PRO A 3 4.00 -10.13 -32.85
C PRO A 3 3.21 -9.16 -31.94
N PHE A 4 1.89 -9.35 -31.84
CA PHE A 4 1.01 -8.58 -30.96
C PHE A 4 1.37 -8.71 -29.47
N TYR A 5 1.69 -9.91 -28.98
CA TYR A 5 2.06 -10.13 -27.59
C TYR A 5 3.37 -9.40 -27.23
N GLN A 6 4.34 -9.40 -28.17
CA GLN A 6 5.62 -8.73 -27.98
C GLN A 6 5.45 -7.21 -27.91
N THR A 7 4.56 -6.64 -28.74
CA THR A 7 4.22 -5.21 -28.69
C THR A 7 3.59 -4.83 -27.35
N ILE A 8 2.61 -5.58 -26.86
CA ILE A 8 2.00 -5.31 -25.54
C ILE A 8 3.04 -5.37 -24.43
N LYS A 9 3.92 -6.37 -24.45
CA LYS A 9 4.97 -6.52 -23.46
C LYS A 9 5.91 -5.31 -23.45
N LEU A 10 6.33 -4.82 -24.62
CA LEU A 10 7.15 -3.61 -24.75
C LEU A 10 6.43 -2.36 -24.22
N MET A 11 5.16 -2.18 -24.60
CA MET A 11 4.35 -1.06 -24.10
C MET A 11 4.22 -1.10 -22.57
N PHE A 12 3.97 -2.28 -22.01
CA PHE A 12 3.83 -2.45 -20.56
C PHE A 12 5.14 -2.13 -19.82
N VAL A 13 6.28 -2.59 -20.32
CA VAL A 13 7.60 -2.26 -19.75
C VAL A 13 7.86 -0.76 -19.83
N ALA A 14 7.56 -0.11 -20.95
CA ALA A 14 7.71 1.34 -21.09
C ALA A 14 6.82 2.11 -20.09
N CYS A 15 5.56 1.69 -19.93
CA CYS A 15 4.64 2.25 -18.94
C CYS A 15 5.17 2.12 -17.50
N ILE A 16 5.68 0.94 -17.12
CA ILE A 16 6.24 0.71 -15.78
C ILE A 16 7.50 1.55 -15.55
N MET A 17 8.38 1.63 -16.55
CA MET A 17 9.62 2.40 -16.46
C MET A 17 9.34 3.88 -16.15
N ILE A 18 8.28 4.44 -16.73
CA ILE A 18 7.85 5.83 -16.47
C ILE A 18 7.08 5.95 -15.14
N SER A 19 6.24 4.97 -14.80
CA SER A 19 5.34 5.06 -13.64
C SER A 19 6.05 4.80 -12.31
N TYR A 20 7.06 3.93 -12.28
CA TYR A 20 7.73 3.53 -11.05
C TYR A 20 8.40 4.70 -10.30
N PRO A 21 9.19 5.59 -10.95
CA PRO A 21 9.76 6.76 -10.27
C PRO A 21 8.71 7.70 -9.70
N LEU A 22 7.58 7.87 -10.40
CA LEU A 22 6.47 8.73 -9.97
C LEU A 22 5.79 8.17 -8.72
N GLN A 23 5.54 6.86 -8.67
CA GLN A 23 4.95 6.21 -7.51
C GLN A 23 5.89 6.23 -6.29
N PHE A 24 7.20 6.11 -6.52
CA PHE A 24 8.21 6.16 -5.46
C PHE A 24 8.43 7.58 -4.90
N TYR A 25 8.11 8.62 -5.68
CA TYR A 25 8.33 10.02 -5.29
C TYR A 25 7.57 10.41 -4.01
N VAL A 26 6.27 10.10 -3.92
CA VAL A 26 5.41 10.49 -2.79
C VAL A 26 5.89 9.95 -1.44
N PRO A 27 6.15 8.64 -1.26
CA PRO A 27 6.68 8.14 0.02
C PRO A 27 8.08 8.68 0.29
N MET A 28 8.93 8.82 -0.73
CA MET A 28 10.30 9.30 -0.55
C MET A 28 10.35 10.76 -0.09
N GLU A 29 9.51 11.64 -0.65
CA GLU A 29 9.39 13.03 -0.22
C GLU A 29 8.97 13.11 1.27
N ARG A 30 8.04 12.25 1.69
CA ARG A 30 7.58 12.19 3.08
C ARG A 30 8.70 11.75 4.02
N VAL A 31 9.46 10.73 3.64
CA VAL A 31 10.60 10.23 4.43
C VAL A 31 11.71 11.28 4.50
N GLU A 32 12.01 11.96 3.39
CA GLU A 32 13.02 13.00 3.33
C GLU A 32 12.68 14.20 4.25
N LYS A 33 11.43 14.65 4.26
CA LYS A 33 10.95 15.68 5.21
C LYS A 33 11.09 15.22 6.66
N TRP A 34 10.78 13.95 6.95
CA TRP A 34 10.92 13.39 8.29
C TRP A 34 12.39 13.31 8.74
N ILE A 35 13.29 12.91 7.85
CA ILE A 35 14.74 12.86 8.09
C ILE A 35 15.28 14.27 8.35
N THR A 36 14.96 15.24 7.49
CA THR A 36 15.40 16.64 7.62
C THR A 36 14.96 17.27 8.94
N ARG A 37 13.78 16.89 9.46
CA ARG A 37 13.27 17.41 10.73
C ARG A 37 13.96 16.78 11.96
N LYS A 38 14.45 15.55 11.88
CA LYS A 38 14.96 14.79 13.03
C LYS A 38 16.49 14.61 13.06
N ILE A 39 17.16 14.73 11.92
CA ILE A 39 18.59 14.39 11.77
C ILE A 39 19.41 15.64 11.44
N PRO A 40 20.60 15.82 12.06
CA PRO A 40 21.48 16.96 11.76
C PRO A 40 22.02 16.92 10.31
N VAL A 41 22.20 18.11 9.73
CA VAL A 41 22.53 18.35 8.30
C VAL A 41 23.73 17.52 7.82
N HIS A 42 24.74 17.34 8.66
CA HIS A 42 25.96 16.57 8.34
C HIS A 42 25.69 15.11 7.94
N LYS A 43 24.67 14.44 8.52
CA LYS A 43 24.35 13.04 8.18
C LYS A 43 23.13 12.90 7.27
N GLN A 44 22.40 13.99 7.04
CA GLN A 44 21.10 13.98 6.35
C GLN A 44 21.20 13.35 4.95
N THR A 45 22.21 13.75 4.18
CA THR A 45 22.45 13.23 2.83
C THR A 45 22.65 11.72 2.82
N LEU A 46 23.43 11.18 3.76
CA LEU A 46 23.69 9.74 3.86
C LEU A 46 22.40 8.96 4.16
N TYR A 47 21.57 9.43 5.10
CA TYR A 47 20.29 8.77 5.42
C TYR A 47 19.28 8.83 4.28
N ILE A 48 19.24 9.94 3.53
CA ILE A 48 18.36 10.07 2.36
C ILE A 48 18.77 9.05 1.28
N TYR A 49 20.05 8.99 0.92
CA TYR A 49 20.53 8.02 -0.07
C TYR A 49 20.34 6.59 0.44
N ALA A 50 20.69 6.29 1.68
CA ALA A 50 20.51 4.96 2.27
C ALA A 50 19.05 4.51 2.21
N THR A 51 18.10 5.40 2.50
CA THR A 51 16.67 5.07 2.44
C THR A 51 16.17 4.87 1.00
N ARG A 52 16.66 5.66 0.04
CA ARG A 52 16.37 5.45 -1.39
C ARG A 52 16.86 4.09 -1.86
N TYR A 53 18.13 3.76 -1.57
CA TYR A 53 18.70 2.46 -1.92
C TYR A 53 17.96 1.31 -1.25
N ALA A 54 17.65 1.42 0.05
CA ALA A 54 16.88 0.41 0.76
C ALA A 54 15.48 0.20 0.15
N GLY A 55 14.80 1.28 -0.26
CA GLY A 55 13.50 1.20 -0.93
C GLY A 55 13.58 0.44 -2.26
N VAL A 56 14.56 0.74 -3.10
CA VAL A 56 14.75 0.03 -4.38
C VAL A 56 15.12 -1.43 -4.15
N LEU A 57 16.05 -1.72 -3.22
CA LEU A 57 16.45 -3.08 -2.86
C LEU A 57 15.28 -3.91 -2.36
N LEU A 58 14.40 -3.32 -1.54
CA LEU A 58 13.18 -3.97 -1.08
C LEU A 58 12.27 -4.32 -2.26
N THR A 59 12.09 -3.42 -3.23
CA THR A 59 11.28 -3.73 -4.43
C THR A 59 11.91 -4.82 -5.29
N CYS A 60 13.24 -4.90 -5.38
CA CYS A 60 13.94 -6.00 -6.06
C CYS A 60 13.74 -7.34 -5.33
N ALA A 61 13.89 -7.36 -4.00
CA ALA A 61 13.68 -8.56 -3.21
C ALA A 61 12.23 -9.08 -3.32
N VAL A 62 11.26 -8.18 -3.30
CA VAL A 62 9.84 -8.51 -3.50
C VAL A 62 9.61 -9.06 -4.91
N ALA A 63 10.26 -8.51 -5.94
CA ALA A 63 10.15 -9.02 -7.31
C ALA A 63 10.72 -10.44 -7.46
N GLU A 64 11.76 -10.81 -6.71
CA GLU A 64 12.32 -12.17 -6.70
C GLU A 64 11.44 -13.15 -5.92
N LEU A 65 10.78 -12.69 -4.84
CA LEU A 65 9.94 -13.51 -3.97
C LEU A 65 8.59 -13.90 -4.60
N ILE A 66 8.09 -13.13 -5.59
CA ILE A 66 6.73 -13.30 -6.12
C ILE A 66 6.77 -14.09 -7.44
N PRO A 67 6.52 -15.41 -7.45
CA PRO A 67 6.32 -16.19 -8.67
C PRO A 67 5.00 -15.86 -9.38
N HIS A 68 3.99 -15.36 -8.63
CA HIS A 68 2.65 -15.06 -9.15
C HIS A 68 2.15 -13.66 -8.76
N LEU A 69 2.38 -12.68 -9.64
CA LEU A 69 2.01 -11.28 -9.45
C LEU A 69 0.51 -11.05 -9.17
N ALA A 70 -0.38 -11.82 -9.80
CA ALA A 70 -1.82 -11.65 -9.64
C ALA A 70 -2.29 -11.88 -8.20
N LEU A 71 -1.79 -12.94 -7.54
CA LEU A 71 -2.12 -13.24 -6.14
C LEU A 71 -1.60 -12.14 -5.20
N PHE A 72 -0.41 -11.61 -5.48
CA PHE A 72 0.17 -10.54 -4.67
C PHE A 72 -0.59 -9.21 -4.82
N ILE A 73 -1.01 -8.86 -6.04
CA ILE A 73 -1.87 -7.70 -6.29
C ILE A 73 -3.20 -7.85 -5.55
N SER A 74 -3.79 -9.05 -5.55
CA SER A 74 -5.01 -9.35 -4.79
C SER A 74 -4.80 -9.19 -3.28
N LEU A 75 -3.69 -9.72 -2.74
CA LEU A 75 -3.35 -9.61 -1.32
C LEU A 75 -3.16 -8.15 -0.88
N ILE A 76 -2.32 -7.38 -1.57
CA ILE A 76 -2.09 -5.96 -1.26
C ILE A 76 -3.38 -5.15 -1.48
N GLY A 77 -4.16 -5.47 -2.51
CA GLY A 77 -5.44 -4.82 -2.77
C GLY A 77 -6.44 -5.05 -1.65
N ALA A 78 -6.58 -6.28 -1.16
CA ALA A 78 -7.44 -6.62 -0.03
C ALA A 78 -6.97 -5.96 1.27
N PHE A 79 -5.66 -6.00 1.54
CA PHE A 79 -5.08 -5.42 2.75
C PHE A 79 -5.13 -3.88 2.75
N SER A 80 -4.49 -3.26 1.76
CA SER A 80 -4.34 -1.80 1.66
C SER A 80 -5.63 -1.13 1.20
N GLY A 81 -6.35 -1.73 0.25
CA GLY A 81 -7.60 -1.17 -0.26
C GLY A 81 -8.71 -1.14 0.80
N ALA A 82 -8.89 -2.23 1.57
CA ALA A 82 -9.85 -2.23 2.68
C ALA A 82 -9.45 -1.22 3.77
N SER A 83 -8.16 -1.15 4.10
CA SER A 83 -7.66 -0.18 5.08
C SER A 83 -7.88 1.27 4.64
N MET A 84 -7.52 1.61 3.39
CA MET A 84 -7.62 2.95 2.81
C MET A 84 -9.06 3.40 2.58
N ALA A 85 -9.90 2.54 1.99
CA ALA A 85 -11.24 2.91 1.57
C ALA A 85 -12.29 2.82 2.70
N LEU A 86 -12.15 1.85 3.61
CA LEU A 86 -13.20 1.55 4.59
C LEU A 86 -12.78 1.75 6.04
N LEU A 87 -11.48 1.67 6.38
CA LEU A 87 -11.04 1.79 7.77
C LEU A 87 -10.69 3.23 8.15
N PHE A 88 -9.91 3.96 7.35
CA PHE A 88 -9.52 5.34 7.71
C PHE A 88 -10.69 6.34 7.79
N PRO A 89 -11.67 6.38 6.86
CA PRO A 89 -12.75 7.35 6.92
C PRO A 89 -13.57 7.30 8.22
N PRO A 90 -14.13 6.14 8.65
CA PRO A 90 -14.88 6.06 9.90
C PRO A 90 -13.99 6.26 11.13
N CYS A 91 -12.72 5.86 11.10
CA CYS A 91 -11.79 6.14 12.19
C CYS A 91 -11.57 7.65 12.38
N ILE A 92 -11.37 8.41 11.29
CA ILE A 92 -11.18 9.86 11.35
C ILE A 92 -12.47 10.55 11.79
N GLU A 93 -13.62 10.13 11.26
CA GLU A 93 -14.92 10.70 11.63
C GLU A 93 -15.22 10.47 13.12
N LEU A 94 -14.98 9.27 13.66
CA LEU A 94 -15.14 8.99 15.08
C LEU A 94 -14.23 9.87 15.96
N LEU A 95 -12.96 10.02 15.60
CA LEU A 95 -12.00 10.85 16.34
C LEU A 95 -12.39 12.33 16.32
N THR A 96 -12.81 12.84 15.16
CA THR A 96 -13.20 14.25 15.02
C THR A 96 -14.54 14.57 15.70
N SER A 97 -15.53 13.68 15.61
CA SER A 97 -16.81 13.84 16.33
C SER A 97 -16.65 13.72 17.84
N TYR A 98 -15.73 12.87 18.32
CA TYR A 98 -15.36 12.82 19.74
C TYR A 98 -14.73 14.14 20.20
N ALA A 99 -13.80 14.71 19.43
CA ALA A 99 -13.18 16.00 19.75
C ALA A 99 -14.18 17.17 19.78
N LYS A 100 -15.24 17.12 18.97
CA LYS A 100 -16.29 18.17 18.91
C LYS A 100 -17.45 17.97 19.91
N SER A 101 -17.48 16.86 20.65
CA SER A 101 -18.60 16.47 21.53
C SER A 101 -19.97 16.37 20.82
N GLU A 102 -19.99 16.19 19.49
CA GLU A 102 -21.21 16.04 18.67
C GLU A 102 -21.48 14.56 18.33
N LEU A 103 -21.32 13.68 19.32
CA LEU A 103 -21.49 12.24 19.14
C LEU A 103 -22.99 11.88 19.08
N THR A 104 -23.53 11.85 17.87
CA THR A 104 -24.87 11.31 17.63
C THR A 104 -24.84 9.77 17.62
N PRO A 105 -25.73 9.07 18.33
CA PRO A 105 -25.74 7.60 18.37
C PRO A 105 -25.90 6.95 16.99
N THR A 106 -26.61 7.61 16.06
CA THR A 106 -26.75 7.17 14.66
C THR A 106 -25.42 7.18 13.90
N LEU A 107 -24.56 8.16 14.17
CA LEU A 107 -23.24 8.28 13.55
C LEU A 107 -22.31 7.18 14.06
N TRP A 108 -22.35 6.93 15.37
CA TRP A 108 -21.57 5.89 16.02
C TRP A 108 -21.93 4.50 15.49
N ALA A 109 -23.22 4.19 15.36
CA ALA A 109 -23.69 2.93 14.80
C ALA A 109 -23.25 2.72 13.33
N LYS A 110 -23.34 3.75 12.48
CA LYS A 110 -22.89 3.68 11.07
C LYS A 110 -21.38 3.42 10.96
N ASN A 111 -20.58 4.11 11.77
CA ASN A 111 -19.13 3.97 11.74
C ASN A 111 -18.65 2.63 12.28
N ILE A 112 -19.31 2.07 13.29
CA ILE A 112 -19.06 0.70 13.73
C ILE A 112 -19.45 -0.31 12.63
N GLY A 113 -20.60 -0.10 11.98
CA GLY A 113 -21.01 -0.95 10.85
C GLY A 113 -19.99 -0.96 9.71
N LEU A 114 -19.47 0.21 9.33
CA LEU A 114 -18.41 0.34 8.33
C LEU A 114 -17.11 -0.33 8.78
N LEU A 115 -16.71 -0.18 10.04
CA LEU A 115 -15.52 -0.85 10.59
C LEU A 115 -15.66 -2.38 10.59
N VAL A 116 -16.82 -2.91 10.97
CA VAL A 116 -17.08 -4.36 10.92
C VAL A 116 -17.03 -4.85 9.47
N PHE A 117 -17.64 -4.13 8.54
CA PHE A 117 -17.58 -4.47 7.12
C PHE A 117 -16.15 -4.42 6.57
N ALA A 118 -15.36 -3.41 6.96
CA ALA A 118 -13.95 -3.30 6.63
C ALA A 118 -13.16 -4.51 7.15
N LEU A 119 -13.44 -4.94 8.39
CA LEU A 119 -12.75 -6.05 9.03
C LEU A 119 -13.09 -7.38 8.36
N ILE A 120 -14.36 -7.62 8.02
CA ILE A 120 -14.80 -8.81 7.27
C ILE A 120 -14.16 -8.85 5.88
N GLY A 121 -14.18 -7.72 5.14
CA GLY A 121 -13.57 -7.63 3.81
C GLY A 121 -12.06 -7.85 3.86
N PHE A 122 -11.40 -7.27 4.86
CA PHE A 122 -9.98 -7.43 5.09
C PHE A 122 -9.61 -8.89 5.43
N THR A 123 -10.30 -9.52 6.39
CA THR A 123 -9.97 -10.90 6.80
C THR A 123 -10.26 -11.89 5.69
N THR A 124 -11.41 -11.76 5.01
CA THR A 124 -11.80 -12.67 3.93
C THR A 124 -10.88 -12.54 2.72
N GLY A 125 -10.57 -11.31 2.30
CA GLY A 125 -9.68 -11.05 1.18
C GLY A 125 -8.24 -11.49 1.45
N THR A 126 -7.72 -11.19 2.65
CA THR A 126 -6.36 -11.60 3.03
C THR A 126 -6.26 -13.13 3.17
N TYR A 127 -7.26 -13.78 3.78
CA TYR A 127 -7.28 -15.24 3.93
C TYR A 127 -7.35 -15.94 2.57
N SER A 128 -8.22 -15.51 1.66
CA SER A 128 -8.33 -16.09 0.31
C SER A 128 -6.99 -15.99 -0.43
N ALA A 129 -6.36 -14.82 -0.42
CA ALA A 129 -5.09 -14.61 -1.09
C ALA A 129 -3.96 -15.45 -0.45
N LEU A 130 -3.89 -15.53 0.88
CA LEU A 130 -2.89 -16.36 1.57
C LEU A 130 -3.06 -17.85 1.31
N VAL A 131 -4.30 -18.36 1.25
CA VAL A 131 -4.58 -19.77 0.94
C VAL A 131 -4.15 -20.10 -0.49
N GLU A 132 -4.43 -19.22 -1.45
CA GLU A 132 -3.97 -19.42 -2.84
C GLU A 132 -2.45 -19.36 -2.93
N ILE A 133 -1.81 -18.44 -2.21
CA ILE A 133 -0.34 -18.36 -2.12
C ILE A 133 0.22 -19.67 -1.56
N ALA A 134 -0.29 -20.14 -0.42
CA ALA A 134 0.17 -21.37 0.22
C ALA A 134 0.00 -22.62 -0.68
N LYS A 135 -1.12 -22.72 -1.40
CA LYS A 135 -1.34 -23.81 -2.37
C LYS A 135 -0.42 -23.74 -3.58
N THR A 136 0.02 -22.55 -3.95
CA THR A 136 0.90 -22.36 -5.11
C THR A 136 2.37 -22.65 -4.79
N PHE A 137 2.74 -22.53 -3.51
CA PHE A 137 4.08 -22.87 -3.01
C PHE A 137 4.23 -24.32 -2.52
N ALA A 138 3.14 -25.10 -2.42
CA ALA A 138 3.12 -26.52 -2.03
C ALA A 138 3.04 -27.44 -3.27
#